data_AF-A0A2V8P8V3-F1
#
_entry.id   AF-A0A2V8P8V3-F1
#
_cell.length_a   1.000
_cell.length_b   1.000
_cell.length_c   1.000
_cell.angle_alpha   90.00
_cell.angle_beta   90.00
_cell.angle_gamma   90.00
#
_symmetry.space_group_name_H-M   'P 1'
#
loop_
_entity.id
_entity.type
_entity.pdbx_description
1 polymer ?
#
loop_
_entity_poly.entity_id
_entity_poly.type
_entity_poly.pdbx_seq_one_letter_code
_entity_poly.pdbx_strand_id
1 'polypeptide(L)'
;MDAENPVAVEVSVKDAAGKLSGTAAFYVIRNKNNKPQVVGKTESELLNPQFDGTTLKFSVKSRGQQPGTETKVEMRMKLISNTEAELENLEDDSSTVFKMKKVE
;
A
#
# COMPACT_ATOMS: atom_id res chain seq x y z
N MET A 1 -16.69 10.57 18.56
CA MET A 1 -16.40 10.52 17.12
C MET A 1 -14.98 10.01 17.00
N ASP A 2 -14.81 8.72 16.78
CA ASP A 2 -13.52 8.16 16.42
C ASP A 2 -13.17 8.75 15.05
N ALA A 3 -12.30 9.76 15.04
CA ALA A 3 -11.71 10.23 13.79
C ALA A 3 -11.07 8.99 13.14
N GLU A 4 -11.52 8.63 11.93
CA GLU A 4 -10.91 7.55 11.15
C GLU A 4 -9.40 7.71 11.25
N ASN A 5 -8.73 6.70 11.81
CA ASN A 5 -7.29 6.74 11.96
C ASN A 5 -6.69 6.89 10.55
N PRO A 6 -5.90 7.94 10.27
CA PRO A 6 -5.38 8.14 8.93
C PRO A 6 -4.50 6.95 8.56
N VAL A 7 -4.73 6.38 7.39
CA VAL A 7 -3.89 5.30 6.86
C VAL A 7 -2.92 5.94 5.87
N ALA A 8 -1.63 5.68 6.04
CA ALA A 8 -0.63 6.03 5.05
C ALA A 8 -0.04 4.74 4.47
N VAL A 9 0.07 4.71 3.14
CA VAL A 9 0.72 3.64 2.40
C VAL A 9 1.79 4.26 1.53
N GLU A 10 2.96 3.64 1.52
CA GLU A 10 4.08 4.00 0.66
C GLU A 10 4.41 2.81 -0.23
N VAL A 11 4.49 3.03 -1.54
CA VAL A 11 4.87 2.00 -2.51
C VAL A 11 6.11 2.47 -3.24
N SER A 12 7.18 1.69 -3.11
CA SER A 12 8.46 1.93 -3.77
C SER A 12 8.67 0.88 -4.85
N VAL A 13 8.92 1.31 -6.09
CA VAL A 13 9.18 0.42 -7.23
C VAL A 13 10.50 0.79 -7.89
N LYS A 14 11.28 -0.22 -8.26
CA LYS A 14 12.52 -0.10 -9.01
C LYS A 14 12.46 -0.99 -10.24
N ASP A 15 12.93 -0.46 -11.36
CA ASP A 15 13.19 -1.21 -12.59
C ASP A 15 14.69 -1.49 -12.70
N ALA A 16 15.04 -2.76 -12.88
CA ALA A 16 16.36 -3.16 -13.31
C ALA A 16 16.25 -4.00 -14.60
N ALA A 17 16.51 -3.38 -15.75
CA ALA A 17 16.47 -3.99 -17.07
C ALA A 17 15.14 -4.70 -17.39
N GLY A 18 14.01 -4.06 -17.04
CA GLY A 18 12.66 -4.57 -17.26
C GLY A 18 12.17 -5.52 -16.18
N LYS A 19 12.98 -5.82 -15.16
CA LYS A 19 12.55 -6.58 -13.98
C LYS A 19 12.17 -5.62 -12.86
N LEU A 20 10.89 -5.60 -12.52
CA LEU A 20 10.37 -4.79 -11.42
C LEU A 20 10.63 -5.47 -10.06
N SER A 21 10.94 -4.65 -9.06
CA SER A 21 11.08 -5.03 -7.65
C SER A 21 10.68 -3.86 -6.76
N GLY A 22 10.43 -4.09 -5.47
CA GLY A 22 10.02 -3.00 -4.60
C GLY A 22 9.49 -3.45 -3.24
N THR A 23 8.97 -2.47 -2.50
CA THR A 23 8.31 -2.68 -1.21
C THR A 23 7.03 -1.86 -1.11
N ALA A 24 6.09 -2.35 -0.29
CA ALA A 24 4.97 -1.58 0.21
C ALA A 24 5.06 -1.46 1.73
N ALA A 25 4.93 -0.25 2.25
CA ALA A 25 4.89 0.03 3.68
C ALA A 25 3.52 0.57 4.07
N PHE A 26 2.91 -0.06 5.07
CA PHE A 26 1.63 0.33 5.67
C PHE A 26 1.89 0.89 7.06
N TYR A 27 1.51 2.15 7.27
CA TYR A 27 1.70 2.85 8.53
C TYR A 27 0.40 2.86 9.34
N VAL A 28 0.49 2.46 10.61
CA VAL A 28 -0.59 2.63 11.58
C VAL A 28 -0.41 3.98 12.24
N ILE A 29 -1.31 4.91 11.96
CA ILE A 29 -1.29 6.25 12.56
C ILE A 29 -2.40 6.34 13.59
N ARG A 30 -2.09 6.85 14.78
CA ARG A 30 -3.07 7.16 15.82
C ARG A 30 -2.98 8.62 16.20
N ASN A 31 -4.13 9.23 16.45
CA ASN A 31 -4.17 10.58 17.00
C ASN A 31 -3.84 10.53 18.51
N LYS A 32 -2.74 11.15 18.91
CA LYS A 32 -2.37 11.37 20.32
C LYS A 32 -2.23 12.86 20.56
N ASN A 33 -2.92 13.40 21.58
CA ASN A 33 -2.91 14.84 21.89
C ASN A 33 -3.23 15.72 20.67
N ASN A 34 -4.26 15.37 19.89
CA ASN A 34 -4.68 16.05 18.66
C ASN A 34 -3.59 16.13 17.57
N LYS A 35 -2.59 15.24 17.61
CA LYS A 35 -1.55 15.13 16.58
C LYS A 35 -1.49 13.69 16.04
N PRO A 36 -1.51 13.49 14.72
CA PRO A 36 -1.27 12.19 14.12
C PRO A 36 0.15 11.71 14.44
N GLN A 37 0.29 10.49 14.93
CA GLN A 37 1.58 9.85 15.20
C GLN A 37 1.60 8.45 14.61
N VAL A 38 2.67 8.11 13.89
CA VAL A 38 2.94 6.73 13.47
C VAL A 38 3.27 5.91 14.71
N VAL A 39 2.49 4.86 14.95
CA VAL A 39 2.66 3.94 16.08
C VAL A 39 3.04 2.52 15.65
N GLY A 40 3.06 2.26 14.35
CA GLY A 40 3.46 0.99 13.76
C GLY A 40 3.72 1.12 12.27
N LYS A 41 4.57 0.22 11.75
CA LYS A 41 4.90 0.10 10.33
C LYS A 41 4.97 -1.39 10.01
N THR A 42 4.29 -1.81 8.95
CA THR A 42 4.47 -3.12 8.33
C THR A 42 5.02 -2.90 6.93
N GLU A 43 6.13 -3.54 6.61
CA GLU A 43 6.75 -3.47 5.29
C GLU A 43 6.76 -4.87 4.67
N SER A 44 6.38 -4.95 3.40
CA SER A 44 6.33 -6.19 2.64
C SER A 44 6.94 -5.98 1.26
N GLU A 45 7.68 -6.98 0.78
CA GLU A 45 8.17 -7.00 -0.60
C GLU A 45 7.01 -7.12 -1.59
N LEU A 46 7.15 -6.48 -2.75
CA LEU A 46 6.20 -6.64 -3.85
C LEU A 46 6.44 -8.00 -4.52
N LEU A 47 5.42 -8.84 -4.52
CA LEU A 47 5.40 -10.12 -5.22
C LEU A 47 4.86 -9.92 -6.64
N ASN A 48 5.60 -10.44 -7.61
CA ASN A 48 5.25 -10.43 -9.04
C ASN A 48 4.76 -9.06 -9.56
N PRO A 49 5.48 -7.95 -9.30
CA PRO A 49 5.04 -6.63 -9.76
C PRO A 49 5.02 -6.56 -11.29
N GLN A 50 3.94 -6.01 -11.84
CA GLN A 50 3.74 -5.78 -13.26
C GLN A 50 3.25 -4.35 -13.48
N PHE A 51 3.83 -3.63 -14.45
CA PHE A 51 3.45 -2.27 -14.79
C PHE A 51 3.18 -2.15 -16.28
N ASP A 52 1.99 -1.67 -16.64
CA ASP A 52 1.56 -1.49 -18.05
C ASP A 52 1.72 -0.06 -18.57
N GLY A 53 2.39 0.82 -17.80
CA GLY A 53 2.53 2.24 -18.10
C GLY A 53 1.53 3.12 -17.36
N THR A 54 0.41 2.57 -16.88
CA THR A 54 -0.62 3.31 -16.12
C THR A 54 -1.02 2.61 -14.83
N THR A 55 -0.93 1.29 -14.80
CA THR A 55 -1.40 0.46 -13.69
C THR A 55 -0.26 -0.45 -13.23
N LEU A 56 0.05 -0.37 -11.95
CA LEU A 56 0.94 -1.30 -11.26
C LEU A 56 0.07 -2.35 -10.54
N LYS A 57 0.26 -3.61 -10.87
CA LYS A 57 -0.33 -4.75 -10.16
C LYS A 57 0.76 -5.47 -9.40
N PHE A 58 0.50 -5.81 -8.16
CA PHE A 58 1.43 -6.55 -7.32
C PHE A 58 0.66 -7.28 -6.22
N SER A 59 1.36 -8.11 -5.47
CA SER A 59 0.81 -8.66 -4.24
C SER A 59 1.78 -8.45 -3.09
N VAL A 60 1.27 -8.47 -1.86
CA VAL A 60 2.07 -8.44 -0.65
C VAL A 60 1.70 -9.60 0.25
N LYS A 61 2.64 -10.06 1.06
CA LYS A 61 2.30 -10.89 2.21
C LYS A 61 1.80 -9.98 3.33
N SER A 62 0.62 -10.28 3.84
CA SER A 62 0.05 -9.68 5.03
C SER A 62 -0.06 -10.75 6.11
N ARG A 63 0.13 -10.36 7.38
CA ARG A 63 -0.16 -11.28 8.49
C ARG A 63 -1.66 -11.50 8.53
N GLY A 64 -2.09 -12.76 8.49
CA GLY A 64 -3.48 -13.14 8.62
C GLY A 64 -4.03 -12.82 10.01
N GLN A 65 -5.36 -12.91 10.17
CA GLN A 65 -6.01 -12.63 11.46
C GLN A 65 -5.61 -13.61 12.57
N GLN A 66 -5.09 -14.79 12.21
CA GLN A 66 -4.61 -15.79 13.16
C GLN A 66 -3.09 -15.66 13.33
N PRO A 67 -2.55 -15.76 14.56
CA PRO A 67 -1.11 -15.75 14.78
C PRO A 67 -0.39 -16.82 13.96
N GLY A 68 0.64 -16.42 13.21
CA GLY A 68 1.45 -17.32 12.40
C GLY A 68 0.90 -17.62 11.00
N THR A 69 -0.24 -17.06 10.59
CA THR A 69 -0.72 -17.17 9.21
C THR A 69 -0.27 -15.99 8.37
N GLU A 70 0.09 -16.26 7.12
CA GLU A 70 0.34 -15.24 6.08
C GLU A 70 -0.73 -15.38 5.01
N THR A 71 -1.33 -14.27 4.62
CA THR A 71 -2.24 -14.18 3.48
C THR A 71 -1.57 -13.34 2.41
N LYS A 72 -1.66 -13.79 1.15
CA LYS A 72 -1.28 -12.98 0.01
C LYS A 72 -2.45 -12.03 -0.27
N VAL A 73 -2.16 -10.74 -0.40
CA VAL A 73 -3.15 -9.71 -0.75
C VAL A 73 -2.79 -9.12 -2.09
N GLU A 74 -3.70 -9.19 -3.06
CA GLU A 74 -3.53 -8.57 -4.38
C GLU A 74 -3.93 -7.10 -4.37
N MET A 75 -3.04 -6.26 -4.92
CA MET A 75 -3.20 -4.81 -4.93
C MET A 75 -3.10 -4.28 -6.36
N ARG A 76 -3.89 -3.23 -6.65
CA ARG A 76 -3.79 -2.46 -7.89
C ARG A 76 -3.56 -0.99 -7.55
N MET A 77 -2.48 -0.43 -8.09
CA MET A 77 -2.23 1.00 -8.08
C MET A 77 -2.42 1.57 -9.48
N LYS A 78 -3.37 2.49 -9.64
CA LYS A 78 -3.64 3.18 -10.90
C LYS A 78 -3.13 4.62 -10.82
N LEU A 79 -2.26 5.00 -11.74
CA LEU A 79 -1.82 6.39 -11.86
C LEU A 79 -2.99 7.26 -12.34
N ILE A 80 -3.25 8.34 -11.62
CA ILE A 80 -4.22 9.38 -12.00
C ILE A 80 -3.50 10.53 -12.71
N SER A 81 -2.27 10.81 -12.29
CA SER A 81 -1.35 11.77 -12.92
C SER A 81 0.10 11.35 -12.67
N ASN A 82 1.06 12.17 -13.09
CA ASN A 82 2.49 11.93 -12.83
C ASN A 82 2.85 11.99 -11.33
N THR A 83 1.94 12.50 -10.49
CA THR A 83 2.17 12.72 -9.05
C THR A 83 1.10 12.12 -8.15
N GLU A 84 0.03 11.55 -8.72
CA GLU A 84 -1.11 11.03 -7.95
C GLU A 84 -1.52 9.65 -8.44
N ALA A 85 -1.94 8.80 -7.51
CA ALA A 85 -2.40 7.45 -7.80
C ALA A 85 -3.53 7.04 -6.85
N GLU A 86 -4.29 6.03 -7.26
CA GLU A 86 -5.25 5.32 -6.42
C GLU A 86 -4.75 3.90 -6.18
N LEU A 87 -4.73 3.46 -4.94
CA LEU A 87 -4.36 2.11 -4.53
C LEU A 87 -5.57 1.42 -3.91
N GLU A 88 -5.87 0.23 -4.39
CA GLU A 88 -6.99 -0.59 -3.93
C GLU A 88 -6.53 -2.02 -3.66
N ASN A 89 -7.23 -2.67 -2.73
CA ASN A 89 -7.13 -4.11 -2.51
C ASN A 89 -8.16 -4.80 -3.42
N LEU A 90 -7.71 -5.77 -4.22
CA LEU A 90 -8.55 -6.46 -5.20
C LEU A 90 -9.35 -7.64 -4.63
N GLU A 91 -9.08 -8.06 -3.40
CA GLU A 91 -9.73 -9.20 -2.78
C GLU A 91 -11.05 -8.84 -2.07
N ASP A 92 -11.33 -7.55 -1.93
CA ASP A 92 -12.53 -7.04 -1.26
C ASP A 92 -13.03 -5.78 -1.96
N ASP A 93 -14.18 -5.90 -2.64
CA ASP A 93 -14.85 -4.81 -3.36
C ASP A 93 -15.36 -3.69 -2.42
N SER A 94 -15.39 -3.93 -1.11
CA SER A 94 -15.70 -2.92 -0.08
C SER A 94 -14.46 -2.22 0.47
N SER A 95 -13.27 -2.59 -0.01
CA SER A 95 -12.01 -2.06 0.51
C SER A 95 -11.82 -0.58 0.23
N THR A 96 -11.13 0.09 1.15
CA THR A 96 -10.80 1.51 1.02
C THR A 96 -9.86 1.74 -0.15
N VAL A 97 -10.22 2.65 -1.06
CA VAL A 97 -9.31 3.17 -2.07
C VAL A 97 -8.42 4.25 -1.44
N PHE A 98 -7.12 3.99 -1.37
CA PHE A 98 -6.14 4.93 -0.86
C PHE A 98 -5.73 5.90 -1.96
N LYS A 99 -5.94 7.19 -1.74
CA LYS A 99 -5.39 8.25 -2.61
C LYS A 99 -3.95 8.50 -2.21
N MET A 100 -3.05 8.33 -3.17
CA MET A 100 -1.61 8.43 -2.99
C MET A 100 -1.05 9.65 -3.71
N LYS A 101 0.01 10.21 -3.15
CA LYS A 101 0.82 11.25 -3.78
C LYS A 101 2.26 10.81 -3.84
N LYS A 102 2.93 11.12 -4.95
CA LYS A 102 4.37 10.94 -5.09
C LYS A 102 5.08 11.79 -4.04
N VAL A 103 5.98 11.18 -3.28
CA VAL A 103 6.88 11.87 -2.35
C VAL A 103 8.15 12.23 -3.13
N GLU A 104 8.59 13.49 -3.02
CA GLU A 104 9.83 14.00 -3.62
C GLU A 104 11.07 13.62 -2.80
#